data_AF-A0A7X0Y351-F1
#
_entry.id   AF-A0A7X0Y351-F1
#
_cell.length_a   1.000
_cell.length_b   1.000
_cell.length_c   1.000
_cell.angle_alpha   90.00
_cell.angle_beta   90.00
_cell.angle_gamma   90.00
#
_symmetry.space_group_name_H-M   'P 1'
#
loop_
_entity.id
_entity.type
_entity.pdbx_description
1 polymer ?
#
loop_
_entity_poly.entity_id
_entity_poly.type
_entity_poly.pdbx_seq_one_letter_code
_entity_poly.pdbx_strand_id
1 'polypeptide(L)'
;MKVIFNADDFGLSKGVVYGILEAYKNGVVKSTTMLANSPAFDLGVEIAKENPGLDIGAHLTLTFGSPLLKDVPSLTAASGKFLPQDVLRSSTATLNADEVEREFTAQIEKILAAEIQISHFDTHHLIEPIVLPVLQKLAKKYGVGLRRSVHDADYKGIPTTDRFSDQFYAEGITADVVKQVIQAHENDTQTLEFMCHPAFIDETLLSLSSYSDYRIKELTFLTSDEVLSALTSVGAEVVSFKEVMK
;
A
#
# COMPACT_ATOMS: atom_id res chain seq x y z
N MET A 1 -9.39 3.97 19.28
CA MET A 1 -9.49 3.79 17.80
C MET A 1 -8.51 2.72 17.38
N LYS A 2 -8.85 1.87 16.41
CA LYS A 2 -7.92 0.92 15.78
C LYS A 2 -7.18 1.63 14.64
N VAL A 3 -5.85 1.57 14.63
CA VAL A 3 -5.00 2.25 13.65
C VAL A 3 -4.15 1.22 12.93
N ILE A 4 -4.12 1.32 11.61
CA ILE A 4 -3.23 0.54 10.74
C ILE A 4 -2.15 1.48 10.22
N PHE A 5 -0.90 1.08 10.35
CA PHE A 5 0.19 1.61 9.53
C PHE A 5 0.45 0.58 8.43
N ASN A 6 0.02 0.88 7.21
CA ASN A 6 0.28 0.05 6.04
C ASN A 6 1.53 0.54 5.34
N ALA A 7 2.57 -0.28 5.33
CA ALA A 7 3.79 0.02 4.59
C ALA A 7 3.62 -0.34 3.12
N ASP A 8 3.63 0.65 2.25
CA ASP A 8 3.49 0.48 0.80
C ASP A 8 4.84 0.05 0.18
N ASP A 9 4.79 -0.44 -1.07
CA ASP A 9 5.95 -0.81 -1.90
C ASP A 9 6.74 -2.07 -1.50
N PHE A 10 6.16 -3.03 -0.78
CA PHE A 10 6.87 -4.26 -0.42
C PHE A 10 7.30 -5.05 -1.66
N GLY A 11 8.59 -5.39 -1.72
CA GLY A 11 9.22 -5.98 -2.92
C GLY A 11 9.88 -4.97 -3.87
N LEU A 12 9.76 -3.66 -3.65
CA LEU A 12 10.36 -2.65 -4.54
C LEU A 12 11.88 -2.77 -4.67
N SER A 13 12.58 -2.91 -3.54
CA SER A 13 14.01 -3.14 -3.48
C SER A 13 14.39 -3.92 -2.22
N LYS A 14 15.66 -4.34 -2.12
CA LYS A 14 16.16 -5.04 -0.93
C LYS A 14 16.06 -4.13 0.31
N GLY A 15 16.43 -2.87 0.17
CA GLY A 15 16.34 -1.86 1.22
C GLY A 15 14.90 -1.61 1.68
N VAL A 16 13.93 -1.59 0.75
CA VAL A 16 12.51 -1.47 1.08
C VAL A 16 12.01 -2.72 1.82
N VAL A 17 12.29 -3.92 1.31
CA VAL A 17 11.86 -5.17 1.97
C VAL A 17 12.37 -5.25 3.41
N TYR A 18 13.66 -5.00 3.64
CA TYR A 18 14.23 -5.06 4.99
C TYR A 18 13.82 -3.88 5.88
N GLY A 19 13.59 -2.69 5.33
CA GLY A 19 13.09 -1.57 6.12
C GLY A 19 11.66 -1.79 6.59
N ILE A 20 10.80 -2.35 5.74
CA ILE A 20 9.44 -2.75 6.14
C ILE A 20 9.51 -3.87 7.19
N LEU A 21 10.38 -4.86 7.01
CA LEU A 21 10.59 -5.92 8.00
C LEU A 21 11.06 -5.35 9.36
N GLU A 22 11.96 -4.38 9.36
CA GLU A 22 12.44 -3.70 10.56
C GLU A 22 11.30 -2.96 11.26
N ALA A 23 10.51 -2.17 10.52
CA ALA A 23 9.35 -1.47 11.05
C ALA A 23 8.27 -2.42 11.59
N TYR A 24 8.18 -3.64 11.06
CA TYR A 24 7.29 -4.68 11.55
C TYR A 24 7.82 -5.36 12.82
N LYS A 25 9.11 -5.71 12.86
CA LYS A 25 9.71 -6.44 13.98
C LYS A 25 9.94 -5.56 15.21
N ASN A 26 10.32 -4.31 14.98
CA ASN A 26 10.80 -3.40 16.01
C ASN A 26 9.99 -2.10 16.05
N GLY A 27 8.80 -2.08 15.43
CA GLY A 27 7.98 -0.88 15.33
C GLY A 27 6.48 -1.16 15.31
N VAL A 28 5.74 -0.20 14.77
CA VAL A 28 4.26 -0.20 14.76
C VAL A 28 3.65 -0.70 13.45
N VAL A 29 4.46 -1.11 12.48
CA VAL A 29 3.91 -1.66 11.23
C VAL A 29 3.37 -3.06 11.48
N LYS A 30 2.14 -3.33 11.04
CA LYS A 30 1.55 -4.69 11.06
C LYS A 30 1.01 -5.14 9.71
N SER A 31 0.94 -4.22 8.74
CA SER A 31 0.38 -4.43 7.41
C SER A 31 1.31 -3.85 6.36
N THR A 32 1.38 -4.50 5.20
CA THR A 32 2.12 -4.01 4.04
C THR A 32 1.48 -4.49 2.74
N THR A 33 1.77 -3.85 1.62
CA THR A 33 1.22 -4.21 0.31
C THR A 33 2.34 -4.51 -0.70
N MET A 34 2.25 -5.66 -1.37
CA MET A 34 3.31 -6.21 -2.22
C MET A 34 3.16 -5.84 -3.70
N LEU A 35 4.24 -5.36 -4.31
CA LEU A 35 4.32 -5.08 -5.75
C LEU A 35 4.69 -6.34 -6.55
N ALA A 36 3.75 -6.88 -7.32
CA ALA A 36 3.97 -8.12 -8.09
C ALA A 36 5.02 -7.99 -9.21
N ASN A 37 5.20 -6.80 -9.78
CA ASN A 37 6.09 -6.55 -10.92
C ASN A 37 7.41 -5.86 -10.54
N SER A 38 7.77 -5.89 -9.26
CA SER A 38 8.93 -5.20 -8.71
C SER A 38 10.22 -6.04 -8.72
N PRO A 39 11.41 -5.40 -8.74
CA PRO A 39 12.70 -6.09 -8.79
C PRO A 39 12.98 -7.05 -7.62
N ALA A 40 12.53 -6.73 -6.41
CA ALA A 40 12.75 -7.56 -5.22
C ALA A 40 11.49 -8.33 -4.81
N PHE A 41 10.57 -8.60 -5.74
CA PHE A 41 9.38 -9.41 -5.50
C PHE A 41 9.71 -10.78 -4.86
N ASP A 42 10.67 -11.52 -5.43
CA ASP A 42 11.02 -12.86 -4.92
C ASP A 42 11.58 -12.81 -3.50
N LEU A 43 12.38 -11.79 -3.18
CA LEU A 43 12.86 -11.55 -1.81
C LEU A 43 11.71 -11.17 -0.88
N GLY A 44 10.77 -10.33 -1.33
CA GLY A 44 9.57 -10.00 -0.58
C GLY A 44 8.74 -11.25 -0.25
N VAL A 45 8.59 -12.18 -1.20
CA VAL A 45 7.92 -13.47 -1.00
C VAL A 45 8.65 -14.31 0.06
N GLU A 46 9.97 -14.45 -0.05
CA GLU A 46 10.79 -15.18 0.93
C GLU A 46 10.59 -14.63 2.35
N ILE A 47 10.74 -13.31 2.51
CA ILE A 47 10.60 -12.64 3.81
C ILE A 47 9.16 -12.73 4.34
N ALA A 48 8.14 -12.62 3.48
CA ALA A 48 6.75 -12.80 3.91
C ALA A 48 6.50 -14.22 4.46
N LYS A 49 7.04 -15.26 3.80
CA LYS A 49 6.89 -16.66 4.26
C LYS A 49 7.58 -16.92 5.59
N GLU A 50 8.72 -16.29 5.84
CA GLU A 50 9.43 -16.36 7.13
C GLU A 50 8.71 -15.59 8.25
N ASN A 51 7.79 -14.70 7.91
CA ASN A 51 7.13 -13.78 8.82
C ASN A 51 5.60 -13.81 8.68
N PRO A 52 4.93 -14.95 8.95
CA PRO A 52 3.49 -15.13 8.70
C PRO A 52 2.57 -14.24 9.55
N GLY A 53 3.12 -13.51 10.53
CA GLY A 53 2.38 -12.51 11.31
C GLY A 53 2.36 -11.12 10.69
N LEU A 54 3.16 -10.85 9.65
CA LEU A 54 3.08 -9.62 8.87
C LEU A 54 1.93 -9.79 7.87
N ASP A 55 0.95 -8.90 7.95
CA ASP A 55 -0.20 -8.92 7.06
C ASP A 55 0.16 -8.35 5.70
N ILE A 56 -0.19 -9.06 4.63
CA ILE A 56 0.19 -8.72 3.26
C ILE A 56 -1.08 -8.42 2.46
N GLY A 57 -1.12 -7.29 1.76
CA GLY A 57 -2.05 -7.01 0.66
C GLY A 57 -1.34 -6.97 -0.69
N ALA A 58 -2.09 -6.73 -1.76
CA ALA A 58 -1.52 -6.52 -3.09
C ALA A 58 -1.47 -5.02 -3.42
N HIS A 59 -0.25 -4.53 -3.71
CA HIS A 59 -0.01 -3.16 -4.16
C HIS A 59 -0.11 -3.10 -5.68
N LEU A 60 -1.32 -2.85 -6.18
CA LEU A 60 -1.60 -2.90 -7.61
C LEU A 60 -1.06 -1.65 -8.29
N THR A 61 -0.47 -1.79 -9.48
CA THR A 61 0.16 -0.64 -10.15
C THR A 61 -0.12 -0.60 -11.65
N LEU A 62 -0.27 0.63 -12.15
CA LEU A 62 -0.30 0.98 -13.57
C LEU A 62 0.68 2.10 -13.92
N THR A 63 1.61 2.41 -13.01
CA THR A 63 2.53 3.56 -13.15
C THR A 63 3.97 3.23 -12.76
N PHE A 64 4.24 1.98 -12.36
CA PHE A 64 5.57 1.53 -11.94
C PHE A 64 5.99 0.27 -12.69
N GLY A 65 7.18 0.29 -13.27
CA GLY A 65 7.75 -0.86 -13.97
C GLY A 65 7.07 -1.15 -15.32
N SER A 66 7.05 -2.43 -15.69
CA SER A 66 6.34 -2.92 -16.89
C SER A 66 5.15 -3.77 -16.46
N PRO A 67 4.07 -3.81 -17.25
CA PRO A 67 2.97 -4.74 -17.00
C PRO A 67 3.44 -6.19 -17.03
N LEU A 68 2.74 -7.06 -16.32
CA LEU A 68 2.94 -8.51 -16.44
C LEU A 68 2.39 -9.02 -17.77
N LEU A 69 1.35 -8.39 -18.30
CA LEU A 69 0.78 -8.69 -19.61
C LEU A 69 1.42 -7.84 -20.71
N LYS A 70 1.55 -8.42 -21.91
CA LYS A 70 2.06 -7.69 -23.10
C LYS A 70 0.95 -7.05 -23.94
N ASP A 71 -0.27 -7.58 -23.85
CA ASP A 71 -1.41 -7.16 -24.65
C ASP A 71 -2.35 -6.26 -23.84
N VAL A 72 -1.82 -5.09 -23.46
CA VAL A 72 -2.50 -4.04 -22.68
C VAL A 72 -2.11 -2.64 -23.19
N PRO A 73 -2.34 -2.34 -24.48
CA PRO A 73 -1.82 -1.15 -25.14
C PRO A 73 -2.29 0.18 -24.55
N SER A 74 -3.46 0.24 -23.89
CA SER A 74 -3.93 1.45 -23.20
C SER A 74 -3.16 1.76 -21.91
N LEU A 75 -2.42 0.78 -21.37
CA LEU A 75 -1.67 0.89 -20.12
C LEU A 75 -0.19 1.23 -20.34
N THR A 76 0.32 1.08 -21.56
CA THR A 76 1.76 1.11 -21.84
C THR A 76 2.18 2.28 -22.72
N ALA A 77 3.34 2.86 -22.40
CA ALA A 77 4.06 3.73 -23.31
C ALA A 77 4.78 2.92 -24.42
N ALA A 78 5.28 3.61 -25.46
CA ALA A 78 6.04 2.98 -26.54
C ALA A 78 7.31 2.24 -26.08
N SER A 79 7.80 2.53 -24.87
CA SER A 79 8.91 1.82 -24.22
C SER A 79 8.55 0.42 -23.72
N GLY A 80 7.27 0.04 -23.72
CA GLY A 80 6.77 -1.20 -23.11
C GLY A 80 6.62 -1.13 -21.59
N LYS A 81 6.96 0.01 -20.97
CA LYS A 81 6.66 0.30 -19.55
C LYS A 81 5.25 0.84 -19.42
N PHE A 82 4.73 0.85 -18.19
CA PHE A 82 3.51 1.57 -17.88
C PHE A 82 3.59 3.05 -18.26
N LEU A 83 2.43 3.65 -18.51
CA LEU A 83 2.31 5.09 -18.72
C LEU A 83 2.87 5.86 -17.50
N PRO A 84 3.55 7.00 -17.72
CA PRO A 84 3.87 7.93 -16.64
C PRO A 84 2.61 8.33 -15.86
N GLN A 85 2.76 8.58 -14.56
CA GLN A 85 1.64 8.86 -13.66
C GLN A 85 0.76 10.03 -14.11
N ASP A 86 1.36 11.12 -14.57
CA ASP A 86 0.68 12.30 -15.11
C ASP A 86 -0.10 12.01 -16.40
N VAL A 87 0.48 11.17 -17.26
CA VAL A 87 -0.18 10.70 -18.49
C VAL A 87 -1.37 9.80 -18.16
N LEU A 88 -1.21 8.82 -17.26
CA LEU A 88 -2.31 7.95 -16.84
C LEU A 88 -3.47 8.78 -16.26
N ARG A 89 -3.16 9.75 -15.38
CA ARG A 89 -4.15 10.63 -14.73
C ARG A 89 -4.90 11.53 -15.71
N SER A 90 -4.29 11.88 -16.83
CA SER A 90 -4.91 12.69 -17.89
C SER A 90 -5.59 11.86 -18.99
N SER A 91 -5.35 10.55 -19.04
CA SER A 91 -5.82 9.65 -20.11
C SER A 91 -6.98 8.75 -19.67
N THR A 92 -7.75 9.15 -18.66
CA THR A 92 -8.83 8.32 -18.09
C THR A 92 -9.92 7.97 -19.11
N ALA A 93 -10.19 8.84 -20.08
CA ALA A 93 -11.18 8.60 -21.14
C ALA A 93 -10.75 7.52 -22.15
N THR A 94 -9.45 7.25 -22.27
CA THR A 94 -8.89 6.26 -23.20
C THR A 94 -8.43 4.99 -22.48
N LEU A 95 -8.53 4.95 -21.16
CA LEU A 95 -8.12 3.81 -20.35
C LEU A 95 -9.11 2.66 -20.54
N ASN A 96 -8.62 1.51 -20.99
CA ASN A 96 -9.46 0.34 -21.21
C ASN A 96 -9.64 -0.43 -19.89
N ALA A 97 -10.85 -0.43 -19.35
CA ALA A 97 -11.16 -1.11 -18.08
C ALA A 97 -10.90 -2.62 -18.13
N ASP A 98 -11.08 -3.28 -19.28
CA ASP A 98 -10.80 -4.71 -19.43
C ASP A 98 -9.29 -4.99 -19.40
N GLU A 99 -8.46 -4.06 -19.90
CA GLU A 99 -7.01 -4.16 -19.79
C GLU A 99 -6.53 -3.97 -18.35
N VAL A 100 -7.11 -2.99 -17.64
CA VAL A 100 -6.86 -2.79 -16.20
C VAL A 100 -7.22 -4.03 -15.41
N GLU A 101 -8.40 -4.60 -15.63
CA GLU A 101 -8.85 -5.80 -14.91
C GLU A 101 -7.95 -7.01 -15.18
N ARG A 102 -7.55 -7.23 -16.45
CA ARG A 102 -6.63 -8.32 -16.80
C ARG A 102 -5.26 -8.14 -16.18
N GLU A 103 -4.70 -6.94 -16.23
CA GLU A 103 -3.38 -6.65 -15.67
C GLU A 103 -3.39 -6.78 -14.14
N PHE A 104 -4.38 -6.19 -13.44
CA PHE A 104 -4.52 -6.37 -12.00
C PHE A 104 -4.76 -7.81 -11.61
N THR A 105 -5.58 -8.55 -12.37
CA THR A 105 -5.73 -9.99 -12.17
C THR A 105 -4.36 -10.69 -12.28
N ALA A 106 -3.56 -10.40 -13.30
CA ALA A 106 -2.23 -10.99 -13.45
C ALA A 106 -1.30 -10.67 -12.26
N GLN A 107 -1.34 -9.44 -11.74
CA GLN A 107 -0.57 -9.03 -10.56
C GLN A 107 -1.02 -9.79 -9.29
N ILE A 108 -2.32 -9.87 -9.06
CA ILE A 108 -2.91 -10.61 -7.93
C ILE A 108 -2.54 -12.10 -8.00
N GLU A 109 -2.78 -12.73 -9.15
CA GLU A 109 -2.52 -14.16 -9.34
C GLU A 109 -1.03 -14.49 -9.22
N LYS A 110 -0.12 -13.58 -9.59
CA LYS A 110 1.31 -13.78 -9.37
C LYS A 110 1.67 -13.83 -7.88
N ILE A 111 1.06 -12.98 -7.04
CA ILE A 111 1.26 -13.00 -5.59
C ILE A 111 0.66 -14.28 -4.99
N LEU A 112 -0.55 -14.66 -5.39
CA LEU A 112 -1.21 -15.88 -4.92
C LEU A 112 -0.45 -17.16 -5.33
N ALA A 113 0.08 -17.20 -6.55
CA ALA A 113 0.90 -18.32 -7.03
C ALA A 113 2.21 -18.48 -6.27
N ALA A 114 2.69 -17.42 -5.62
CA ALA A 114 3.81 -17.48 -4.68
C ALA A 114 3.42 -18.00 -3.29
N GLU A 115 2.17 -18.44 -3.11
CA GLU A 115 1.58 -18.94 -1.85
C GLU A 115 1.47 -17.86 -0.75
N ILE A 116 1.41 -16.60 -1.14
CA ILE A 116 1.16 -15.49 -0.23
C ILE A 116 -0.35 -15.27 -0.11
N GLN A 117 -0.87 -15.35 1.11
CA GLN A 117 -2.24 -14.94 1.39
C GLN A 117 -2.32 -13.42 1.41
N ILE A 118 -3.26 -12.85 0.66
CA ILE A 118 -3.50 -11.41 0.61
C ILE A 118 -4.77 -11.05 1.37
N SER A 119 -4.73 -9.98 2.17
CA SER A 119 -5.86 -9.51 2.98
C SER A 119 -6.64 -8.35 2.37
N HIS A 120 -5.98 -7.53 1.55
CA HIS A 120 -6.56 -6.33 0.96
C HIS A 120 -5.83 -5.88 -0.30
N PHE A 121 -6.43 -4.91 -0.98
CA PHE A 121 -5.84 -4.19 -2.11
C PHE A 121 -5.67 -2.71 -1.80
N ASP A 122 -4.63 -2.14 -2.37
CA ASP A 122 -4.43 -0.71 -2.58
C ASP A 122 -3.73 -0.50 -3.92
N THR A 123 -3.38 0.75 -4.26
CA THR A 123 -2.63 1.04 -5.48
C THR A 123 -1.42 1.92 -5.26
N HIS A 124 -0.37 1.62 -6.02
CA HIS A 124 0.79 2.48 -6.10
C HIS A 124 0.42 3.85 -6.68
N HIS A 125 0.95 4.91 -6.07
CA HIS A 125 0.65 6.31 -6.39
C HIS A 125 -0.81 6.73 -6.22
N LEU A 126 -1.62 6.05 -5.42
CA LEU A 126 -3.02 6.42 -5.13
C LEU A 126 -3.85 6.67 -6.41
N ILE A 127 -3.85 5.69 -7.32
CA ILE A 127 -4.62 5.74 -8.56
C ILE A 127 -6.03 5.18 -8.40
N GLU A 128 -6.47 4.83 -7.18
CA GLU A 128 -7.81 4.28 -6.92
C GLU A 128 -8.92 5.13 -7.53
N PRO A 129 -8.94 6.49 -7.49
CA PRO A 129 -9.99 7.28 -8.14
C PRO A 129 -10.22 6.96 -9.62
N ILE A 130 -9.20 6.45 -10.32
CA ILE A 130 -9.27 6.12 -11.76
C ILE A 130 -9.76 4.69 -11.96
N VAL A 131 -9.37 3.76 -11.07
CA VAL A 131 -9.56 2.32 -11.25
C VAL A 131 -10.51 1.69 -10.24
N LEU A 132 -11.18 2.49 -9.40
CA LEU A 132 -12.00 2.02 -8.29
C LEU A 132 -13.05 0.98 -8.69
N PRO A 133 -13.82 1.13 -9.79
CA PRO A 133 -14.80 0.10 -10.17
C PRO A 133 -14.16 -1.27 -10.42
N VAL A 134 -12.96 -1.31 -11.01
CA VAL A 134 -12.21 -2.54 -11.24
C VAL A 134 -11.69 -3.10 -9.91
N LEU A 135 -11.12 -2.26 -9.05
CA LEU A 135 -10.67 -2.66 -7.70
C LEU A 135 -11.81 -3.27 -6.90
N GLN A 136 -12.99 -2.65 -6.91
CA GLN A 136 -14.16 -3.14 -6.18
C GLN A 136 -14.66 -4.48 -6.72
N LYS A 137 -14.67 -4.64 -8.05
CA LYS A 137 -15.00 -5.91 -8.69
C LYS A 137 -14.03 -7.01 -8.28
N LEU A 138 -12.73 -6.73 -8.30
CA LEU A 138 -11.69 -7.68 -7.92
C LEU A 138 -11.73 -7.99 -6.42
N ALA A 139 -11.89 -7.00 -5.55
CA ALA A 139 -11.98 -7.21 -4.10
C ALA A 139 -13.12 -8.18 -3.74
N LYS A 140 -14.29 -8.03 -4.38
CA LYS A 140 -15.40 -8.98 -4.26
C LYS A 140 -15.08 -10.37 -4.83
N LYS A 141 -14.41 -10.44 -5.98
CA LYS A 141 -14.00 -11.71 -6.63
C LYS A 141 -13.04 -12.51 -5.74
N TYR A 142 -12.06 -11.84 -5.13
CA TYR A 142 -11.03 -12.49 -4.30
C TYR A 142 -11.41 -12.59 -2.82
N GLY A 143 -12.48 -11.92 -2.39
CA GLY A 143 -12.94 -11.94 -0.99
C GLY A 143 -12.00 -11.20 -0.05
N VAL A 144 -11.43 -10.08 -0.50
CA VAL A 144 -10.42 -9.30 0.24
C VAL A 144 -10.91 -7.88 0.49
N GLY A 145 -10.24 -7.19 1.42
CA GLY A 145 -10.52 -5.79 1.70
C GLY A 145 -9.97 -4.83 0.64
N LEU A 146 -10.28 -3.55 0.78
CA LEU A 146 -9.83 -2.47 -0.10
C LEU A 146 -9.51 -1.22 0.72
N ARG A 147 -8.37 -0.56 0.44
CA ARG A 147 -8.03 0.75 1.02
C ARG A 147 -9.08 1.81 0.66
N ARG A 148 -9.44 2.66 1.64
CA ARG A 148 -10.44 3.73 1.48
C ARG A 148 -9.87 5.07 1.03
N SER A 149 -9.03 5.11 -0.01
CA SER A 149 -8.46 6.40 -0.47
C SER A 149 -9.49 7.32 -1.16
N VAL A 150 -10.60 6.76 -1.64
CA VAL A 150 -11.76 7.51 -2.16
C VAL A 150 -12.85 7.53 -1.09
N HIS A 151 -12.84 8.54 -0.23
CA HIS A 151 -13.67 8.58 0.99
C HIS A 151 -15.18 8.45 0.72
N ASP A 152 -15.69 9.15 -0.29
CA ASP A 152 -17.13 9.25 -0.61
C ASP A 152 -17.67 8.09 -1.46
N ALA A 153 -16.83 7.10 -1.81
CA ALA A 153 -17.26 5.98 -2.63
C ALA A 153 -18.07 4.92 -1.84
N ASP A 154 -18.89 4.14 -2.56
CA ASP A 154 -19.65 3.03 -1.98
C ASP A 154 -18.80 1.75 -1.91
N TYR A 155 -18.44 1.33 -0.70
CA TYR A 155 -17.71 0.07 -0.43
C TYR A 155 -18.65 -1.06 0.02
N LYS A 156 -19.96 -0.98 -0.25
CA LYS A 156 -20.92 -2.00 0.18
C LYS A 156 -20.51 -3.41 -0.27
N GLY A 157 -20.37 -4.29 0.71
CA GLY A 157 -19.95 -5.68 0.52
C GLY A 157 -18.44 -5.86 0.30
N ILE A 158 -17.64 -4.84 0.58
CA ILE A 158 -16.17 -4.89 0.54
C ILE A 158 -15.66 -4.45 1.92
N PRO A 159 -14.90 -5.30 2.63
CA PRO A 159 -14.25 -4.90 3.88
C PRO A 159 -13.30 -3.73 3.63
N THR A 160 -13.36 -2.69 4.48
CA THR A 160 -12.49 -1.52 4.41
C THR A 160 -12.41 -0.86 5.79
N THR A 161 -11.40 -0.03 6.02
CA THR A 161 -11.40 0.91 7.15
C THR A 161 -12.48 1.97 6.99
N ASP A 162 -12.81 2.65 8.10
CA ASP A 162 -13.72 3.80 8.11
C ASP A 162 -13.05 5.02 7.46
N ARG A 163 -11.73 5.17 7.66
CA ARG A 163 -10.93 6.27 7.11
C ARG A 163 -9.54 5.83 6.65
N PHE A 164 -9.03 6.59 5.69
CA PHE A 164 -7.65 6.55 5.20
C PHE A 164 -7.03 7.95 5.32
N SER A 165 -5.73 8.00 5.66
CA SER A 165 -4.93 9.21 5.73
C SER A 165 -3.61 9.04 4.98
N ASP A 166 -3.34 9.97 4.07
CA ASP A 166 -2.09 10.17 3.35
C ASP A 166 -1.21 11.27 4.00
N GLN A 167 -1.60 11.77 5.17
CA GLN A 167 -0.92 12.90 5.82
C GLN A 167 0.41 12.52 6.48
N PHE A 168 0.63 11.23 6.78
CA PHE A 168 1.94 10.72 7.21
C PHE A 168 2.88 10.57 6.00
N TYR A 169 3.26 11.71 5.41
CA TYR A 169 4.06 11.75 4.18
C TYR A 169 4.87 13.05 4.11
N ALA A 170 6.10 12.96 3.61
CA ALA A 170 7.08 14.03 3.50
C ALA A 170 7.30 14.77 4.84
N GLU A 171 6.90 16.04 4.92
CA GLU A 171 7.01 16.84 6.14
C GLU A 171 6.00 16.44 7.23
N GLY A 172 5.03 15.57 6.90
CA GLY A 172 4.02 15.07 7.84
C GLY A 172 4.48 13.92 8.74
N ILE A 173 5.74 13.47 8.63
CA ILE A 173 6.31 12.37 9.42
C ILE A 173 6.61 12.86 10.85
N THR A 174 5.57 13.01 11.67
CA THR A 174 5.68 13.53 13.04
C THR A 174 4.61 12.92 13.96
N ALA A 175 4.89 12.89 15.27
CA ALA A 175 3.89 12.51 16.27
C ALA A 175 2.67 13.45 16.28
N ASP A 176 2.85 14.73 15.99
CA ASP A 176 1.77 15.70 15.98
C ASP A 176 0.75 15.42 14.88
N VAL A 177 1.20 15.08 13.67
CA VAL A 177 0.29 14.68 12.57
C VAL A 177 -0.47 13.42 12.93
N VAL A 178 0.21 12.39 13.46
CA VAL A 178 -0.47 11.14 13.89
C VAL A 178 -1.57 11.44 14.92
N LYS A 179 -1.26 12.22 15.97
CA LYS A 179 -2.24 12.60 17.00
C LYS A 179 -3.39 13.42 16.42
N GLN A 180 -3.08 14.43 15.60
CA GLN A 180 -4.07 15.34 15.02
C GLN A 180 -5.07 14.58 14.15
N VAL A 181 -4.60 13.69 13.28
CA VAL A 181 -5.48 12.89 12.41
C VAL A 181 -6.37 11.96 13.24
N ILE A 182 -5.83 11.29 14.26
CA ILE A 182 -6.62 10.40 15.13
C ILE A 182 -7.69 11.21 15.91
N GLN A 183 -7.28 12.32 16.53
CA GLN A 183 -8.17 13.16 17.34
C GLN A 183 -9.27 13.82 16.50
N ALA A 184 -8.95 14.26 15.29
CA ALA A 184 -9.92 14.86 14.38
C ALA A 184 -11.10 13.92 14.04
N HIS A 185 -10.91 12.61 14.23
CA HIS A 185 -11.84 11.56 13.82
C HIS A 185 -12.24 10.62 14.97
N GLU A 186 -11.90 10.94 16.23
CA GLU A 186 -12.13 10.05 17.37
C GLU A 186 -13.62 9.73 17.62
N ASN A 187 -14.52 10.60 17.18
CA ASN A 187 -15.95 10.50 17.42
C ASN A 187 -16.74 9.84 16.27
N ASP A 188 -16.12 9.65 15.09
CA ASP A 188 -16.81 9.16 13.88
C ASP A 188 -16.11 7.98 13.19
N THR A 189 -14.97 7.54 13.73
CA THR A 189 -14.09 6.54 13.11
C THR A 189 -13.70 5.49 14.14
N GLN A 190 -13.94 4.21 13.84
CA GLN A 190 -13.44 3.12 14.66
C GLN A 190 -12.08 2.63 14.15
N THR A 191 -11.86 2.72 12.83
CA THR A 191 -10.72 2.17 12.13
C THR A 191 -10.11 3.19 11.16
N LEU A 192 -8.80 3.45 11.30
CA LEU A 192 -8.05 4.41 10.50
C LEU A 192 -6.80 3.76 9.92
N GLU A 193 -6.55 3.95 8.63
CA GLU A 193 -5.31 3.55 7.96
C GLU A 193 -4.44 4.78 7.68
N PHE A 194 -3.16 4.72 8.08
CA PHE A 194 -2.09 5.57 7.56
C PHE A 194 -1.29 4.78 6.52
N MET A 195 -1.06 5.37 5.35
CA MET A 195 -0.01 4.88 4.46
C MET A 195 1.37 5.29 5.00
N CYS A 196 2.36 4.44 4.80
CA CYS A 196 3.76 4.74 5.07
C CYS A 196 4.69 3.99 4.10
N HIS A 197 5.96 4.35 4.09
CA HIS A 197 6.97 3.90 3.14
C HIS A 197 8.34 3.64 3.82
N PRO A 198 8.41 2.98 5.00
CA PRO A 198 9.70 2.77 5.68
C PRO A 198 10.67 1.96 4.81
N ALA A 199 11.92 2.40 4.71
CA ALA A 199 12.94 1.69 3.95
C ALA A 199 14.35 1.95 4.47
N PHE A 200 15.23 0.96 4.32
CA PHE A 200 16.67 1.22 4.19
C PHE A 200 16.98 1.65 2.75
N ILE A 201 18.08 2.38 2.57
CA ILE A 201 18.51 2.83 1.24
C ILE A 201 19.40 1.78 0.58
N ASP A 202 19.09 1.48 -0.68
CA ASP A 202 19.96 0.76 -1.60
C ASP A 202 19.97 1.45 -2.97
N GLU A 203 20.92 1.08 -3.83
CA GLU A 203 21.06 1.68 -5.17
C GLU A 203 19.80 1.48 -6.03
N THR A 204 19.12 0.35 -5.85
CA THR A 204 17.87 0.06 -6.56
C THR A 204 16.79 1.06 -6.18
N LEU A 205 16.56 1.30 -4.89
CA LEU A 205 15.61 2.32 -4.42
C LEU A 205 15.97 3.71 -4.95
N LEU A 206 17.24 4.11 -4.87
CA LEU A 206 17.71 5.41 -5.37
C LEU A 206 17.45 5.59 -6.88
N SER A 207 17.52 4.50 -7.65
CA SER A 207 17.23 4.54 -9.09
C SER A 207 15.73 4.58 -9.43
N LEU A 208 14.86 4.19 -8.50
CA LEU A 208 13.43 3.98 -8.73
C LEU A 208 12.55 5.06 -8.08
N SER A 209 13.02 5.69 -7.00
CA SER A 209 12.22 6.65 -6.22
C SER A 209 13.00 7.88 -5.81
N SER A 210 12.43 9.05 -6.07
CA SER A 210 12.91 10.33 -5.51
C SER A 210 12.56 10.48 -4.02
N TYR A 211 11.57 9.73 -3.53
CA TYR A 211 11.15 9.72 -2.15
C TYR A 211 12.01 8.73 -1.36
N SER A 212 13.33 8.98 -1.28
CA SER A 212 14.28 8.10 -0.60
C SER A 212 14.57 8.59 0.83
N ASP A 213 14.93 9.86 1.02
CA ASP A 213 15.30 10.41 2.33
C ASP A 213 14.16 10.32 3.35
N TYR A 214 12.92 10.55 2.90
CA TYR A 214 11.76 10.47 3.78
C TYR A 214 11.49 9.04 4.24
N ARG A 215 11.79 8.00 3.44
CA ARG A 215 11.62 6.60 3.88
C ARG A 215 12.49 6.23 5.06
N ILE A 216 13.67 6.85 5.16
CA ILE A 216 14.56 6.72 6.34
C ILE A 216 13.92 7.37 7.56
N LYS A 217 13.35 8.57 7.39
CA LYS A 217 12.64 9.28 8.47
C LYS A 217 11.42 8.48 8.94
N GLU A 218 10.65 7.93 8.01
CA GLU A 218 9.50 7.08 8.31
C GLU A 218 9.92 5.85 9.09
N LEU A 219 10.95 5.13 8.63
CA LEU A 219 11.48 3.97 9.36
C LEU A 219 11.89 4.35 10.79
N THR A 220 12.68 5.43 10.93
CA THR A 220 13.14 5.93 12.24
C THR A 220 11.98 6.24 13.17
N PHE A 221 10.95 6.93 12.68
CA PHE A 221 9.78 7.29 13.48
C PHE A 221 8.95 6.05 13.85
N LEU A 222 8.67 5.17 12.89
CA LEU A 222 7.81 3.99 13.07
C LEU A 222 8.41 2.94 14.01
N THR A 223 9.72 2.98 14.26
CA THR A 223 10.43 2.12 15.24
C THR A 223 10.79 2.85 16.54
N SER A 224 10.25 4.04 16.79
CA SER A 224 10.62 4.87 17.95
C SER A 224 9.62 4.79 19.11
N ASP A 225 10.07 5.15 20.32
CA ASP A 225 9.18 5.40 21.45
C ASP A 225 8.25 6.60 21.21
N GLU A 226 8.59 7.48 20.27
CA GLU A 226 7.81 8.67 19.93
C GLU A 226 6.45 8.29 19.36
N VAL A 227 6.40 7.36 18.39
CA VAL A 227 5.13 6.89 17.81
C VAL A 227 4.30 6.13 18.85
N LEU A 228 4.93 5.33 19.71
CA LEU A 228 4.24 4.62 20.79
C LEU A 228 3.62 5.58 21.80
N SER A 229 4.36 6.63 22.18
CA SER A 229 3.88 7.68 23.07
C SER A 229 2.74 8.47 22.44
N ALA A 230 2.85 8.79 21.15
CA ALA A 230 1.81 9.48 20.38
C ALA A 230 0.50 8.67 20.40
N LEU A 231 0.55 7.39 20.02
CA LEU A 231 -0.61 6.49 19.99
C LEU A 231 -1.22 6.30 21.38
N THR A 232 -0.39 6.10 22.41
CA THR A 232 -0.84 5.96 23.80
C THR A 232 -1.58 7.21 24.28
N SER A 233 -1.08 8.40 23.93
CA SER A 233 -1.67 9.67 24.35
C SER A 233 -3.09 9.92 23.80
N VAL A 234 -3.45 9.26 22.70
CA VAL A 234 -4.77 9.35 22.05
C VAL A 234 -5.58 8.06 22.15
N GLY A 235 -5.15 7.10 22.97
CA GLY A 235 -5.86 5.82 23.16
C GLY A 235 -6.04 5.01 21.86
N ALA A 236 -5.06 5.06 20.96
CA ALA A 236 -5.06 4.31 19.72
C ALA A 236 -4.37 2.94 19.89
N GLU A 237 -4.95 1.92 19.26
CA GLU A 237 -4.42 0.56 19.24
C GLU A 237 -3.96 0.21 17.82
N VAL A 238 -2.72 -0.27 17.69
CA VAL A 238 -2.17 -0.69 16.39
C VAL A 238 -2.66 -2.09 16.03
N VAL A 239 -3.22 -2.23 14.84
CA VAL A 239 -3.73 -3.49 14.29
C VAL A 239 -3.31 -3.66 12.83
N SER A 240 -3.39 -4.89 12.31
CA SER A 240 -3.25 -5.18 10.88
C SER A 240 -4.57 -4.99 10.14
N PHE A 241 -4.52 -4.93 8.81
CA PHE A 241 -5.71 -4.85 7.97
C PHE A 241 -6.64 -6.06 8.18
N LYS A 242 -6.07 -7.28 8.14
CA LYS A 242 -6.72 -8.57 8.44
C LYS A 242 -7.36 -8.64 9.82
N GLU A 243 -6.84 -7.94 10.83
CA GLU A 243 -7.47 -7.87 12.15
C GLU A 243 -8.70 -6.97 12.17
N VAL A 244 -8.77 -5.98 11.28
CA VAL A 244 -9.92 -5.09 11.12
C VAL A 244 -11.00 -5.71 10.22
N MET A 245 -10.62 -6.51 9.22
CA MET A 245 -11.56 -7.09 8.24
C MET A 245 -12.27 -8.39 8.70
N LYS A 246 -12.11 -8.81 9.96
CA LYS A 246 -12.77 -10.00 10.53
C LYS A 246 -14.15 -9.71 11.09
#